data_AF-A0A643FUM8-F1
#
_entry.id   AF-A0A643FUM8-F1
#
_cell.length_a   1.000
_cell.length_b   1.000
_cell.length_c   1.000
_cell.angle_alpha   90.00
_cell.angle_beta   90.00
_cell.angle_gamma   90.00
#
_symmetry.space_group_name_H-M   'P 1'
#
loop_
_entity.id
_entity.type
_entity.pdbx_description
1 polymer ?
#
loop_
_entity_poly.entity_id
_entity_poly.type
_entity_poly.pdbx_seq_one_letter_code
_entity_poly.pdbx_strand_id
1 'polypeptide(L)'
;MSNADWRVEAYRGMDVYVLVSKPRDGGIPALGKVAQWGYEVRVCQEGADPSDAGDIERLSGDGAQFATRHAAEVAAFAAAYQLVDKLVGPVTD
;
A
#
# COMPACT_ATOMS: atom_id res chain seq x y z
N MET A 1 12.42 18.06 3.18
CA MET A 1 12.47 16.69 2.64
C MET A 1 11.46 15.87 3.42
N SER A 2 10.26 15.68 2.89
CA SER A 2 9.28 14.78 3.51
C SER A 2 9.81 13.36 3.32
N ASN A 3 10.41 12.79 4.35
CA ASN A 3 10.70 11.36 4.40
C ASN A 3 9.35 10.67 4.34
N ALA A 4 8.94 10.23 3.16
CA ALA A 4 7.82 9.33 3.03
C ALA A 4 8.20 8.07 3.82
N ASP A 5 7.48 7.78 4.91
CA ASP A 5 7.70 6.62 5.78
C ASP A 5 7.29 5.33 5.04
N TRP A 6 8.06 4.96 4.03
CA TRP A 6 7.91 3.69 3.33
C TRP A 6 8.28 2.55 4.26
N ARG A 7 7.35 1.63 4.47
CA ARG A 7 7.58 0.34 5.12
C ARG A 7 7.83 -0.69 4.03
N VAL A 8 8.90 -1.46 4.17
CA VAL A 8 9.25 -2.50 3.21
C VAL A 8 9.24 -3.84 3.92
N GLU A 9 8.63 -4.84 3.30
CA GLU A 9 8.59 -6.21 3.81
C GLU A 9 8.71 -7.21 2.66
N ALA A 10 9.52 -8.26 2.85
CA ALA A 10 9.64 -9.33 1.87
C ALA A 10 8.53 -10.38 2.12
N TYR A 11 7.74 -10.67 1.09
CA TYR A 11 6.68 -11.67 1.13
C TYR A 11 6.70 -12.52 -0.14
N ARG A 12 6.80 -13.86 0.03
CA ARG A 12 6.85 -14.86 -1.07
C ARG A 12 7.89 -14.56 -2.18
N GLY A 13 9.05 -14.00 -1.83
CA GLY A 13 10.11 -13.64 -2.78
C GLY A 13 9.83 -12.35 -3.57
N MET A 14 8.93 -11.51 -3.08
CA MET A 14 8.66 -10.17 -3.58
C MET A 14 8.84 -9.14 -2.46
N ASP A 15 9.32 -7.95 -2.83
CA ASP A 15 9.43 -6.82 -1.92
C ASP A 15 8.14 -5.99 -1.97
N VAL A 16 7.52 -5.87 -0.80
CA VAL A 16 6.27 -5.12 -0.59
C VAL A 16 6.59 -3.78 0.05
N TYR A 17 6.34 -2.70 -0.67
CA TYR A 17 6.52 -1.33 -0.22
C TYR A 17 5.17 -0.70 0.10
N VAL A 18 4.94 -0.37 1.37
CA VAL A 18 3.73 0.28 1.86
C VAL A 18 4.06 1.69 2.31
N LEU A 19 3.32 2.67 1.79
CA LEU A 19 3.34 4.04 2.25
C LEU A 19 1.96 4.44 2.75
N VAL A 20 1.88 4.81 4.02
CA VAL A 20 0.66 5.39 4.59
C VAL A 20 0.80 6.91 4.57
N SER A 21 -0.05 7.56 3.78
CA SER A 21 -0.06 9.00 3.63
C SER A 21 -0.98 9.64 4.67
N LYS A 22 -0.54 10.78 5.22
CA LYS A 22 -1.35 11.57 6.15
C LYS A 22 -2.69 11.92 5.51
N PRO A 23 -3.75 11.99 6.32
CA PRO A 23 -5.07 12.29 5.82
C PRO A 23 -5.08 13.69 5.22
N ARG A 24 -5.68 13.82 4.02
CA ARG A 24 -5.84 15.15 3.42
C ARG A 24 -6.83 15.93 4.27
N ASP A 25 -6.44 17.15 4.65
CA ASP A 25 -7.34 18.09 5.34
C ASP A 25 -8.41 18.53 4.34
N GLY A 26 -9.53 17.80 4.32
CA GLY A 26 -10.54 17.89 3.26
C GLY A 26 -11.47 16.70 3.24
N GLY A 27 -11.84 16.19 4.43
CA GLY A 27 -12.79 15.09 4.55
C GLY A 27 -14.08 15.38 3.79
N ILE A 28 -14.67 14.34 3.19
CA ILE A 28 -15.94 14.47 2.49
C ILE A 28 -17.00 14.94 3.50
N PRO A 29 -17.70 16.07 3.26
CA PRO A 29 -18.65 16.63 4.23
C PRO A 29 -19.77 15.64 4.59
N ALA A 30 -20.04 14.66 3.74
CA ALA A 30 -21.03 13.60 3.95
C ALA A 30 -20.68 12.60 5.06
N LEU A 31 -19.41 12.45 5.46
CA LEU A 31 -19.00 11.47 6.48
C LEU A 31 -18.63 12.12 7.83
N GLY A 32 -18.83 13.43 7.98
CA GLY A 32 -18.23 14.22 9.06
C GLY A 32 -16.74 14.44 8.79
N LYS A 33 -16.15 15.47 9.41
CA LYS A 33 -14.73 15.83 9.26
C LYS A 33 -13.81 14.78 9.91
N VAL A 34 -13.84 13.55 9.42
CA VAL A 34 -12.93 12.49 9.85
C VAL A 34 -11.72 12.55 8.93
N ALA A 35 -10.53 12.63 9.50
CA ALA A 35 -9.30 12.66 8.75
C ALA A 35 -9.15 11.31 8.01
N GLN A 36 -9.13 11.33 6.67
CA GLN A 36 -9.14 10.13 5.83
C GLN A 36 -7.72 9.72 5.44
N TRP A 37 -7.18 8.70 6.08
CA TRP A 37 -5.85 8.18 5.76
C TRP A 37 -5.91 7.43 4.43
N GLY A 38 -4.98 7.74 3.53
CA GLY A 38 -4.77 7.00 2.30
C GLY A 38 -3.52 6.13 2.41
N TYR A 39 -3.44 5.11 1.57
CA TYR A 39 -2.25 4.28 1.47
C TYR A 39 -1.87 4.03 0.02
N GLU A 40 -0.59 3.74 -0.18
CA GLU A 40 -0.02 3.32 -1.44
C GLU A 40 0.80 2.06 -1.21
N VAL A 41 0.55 1.07 -2.05
CA VAL A 41 1.29 -0.18 -2.10
C VAL A 41 2.03 -0.23 -3.43
N ARG A 42 3.29 -0.64 -3.38
CA ARG A 42 4.07 -1.03 -4.55
C ARG A 42 4.66 -2.40 -4.29
N VAL A 43 4.48 -3.31 -5.22
CA VAL A 43 5.08 -4.64 -5.16
C VAL A 43 6.07 -4.75 -6.30
N CYS A 44 7.29 -5.17 -5.98
CA CYS A 44 8.36 -5.42 -6.94
C CYS A 44 8.92 -6.83 -6.72
N GLN A 45 9.48 -7.42 -7.77
CA GLN A 45 10.26 -8.65 -7.61
C GLN A 45 11.49 -8.39 -6.72
N GLU A 46 11.87 -9.35 -5.89
CA GLU A 46 13.06 -9.25 -5.04
C GLU A 46 14.30 -8.93 -5.88
N GLY A 47 14.97 -7.82 -5.56
CA GLY A 47 16.15 -7.34 -6.29
C GLY A 47 15.86 -6.53 -7.56
N ALA A 48 14.60 -6.30 -7.90
CA ALA A 48 14.21 -5.36 -8.96
C ALA A 48 14.26 -3.91 -8.45
N ASP A 49 14.66 -2.99 -9.32
CA ASP A 49 14.75 -1.58 -8.96
C ASP A 49 13.34 -0.98 -8.76
N PRO A 50 12.99 -0.47 -7.56
CA PRO A 50 11.67 0.12 -7.31
C PRO A 50 11.46 1.49 -7.99
N SER A 51 12.43 1.94 -8.78
CA SER A 51 12.32 3.11 -9.66
C SER A 51 11.95 2.73 -11.10
N ASP A 52 12.08 1.47 -11.49
CA ASP A 52 11.76 0.99 -12.82
C ASP A 52 10.27 0.65 -12.90
N ALA A 53 9.46 1.57 -13.41
CA ALA A 53 8.00 1.47 -13.38
C ALA A 53 7.41 0.30 -14.21
N GLY A 54 8.23 -0.49 -14.91
CA GLY A 54 7.79 -1.58 -15.78
C GLY A 54 7.28 -2.83 -15.04
N ASP A 55 7.91 -3.18 -13.91
CA ASP A 55 7.62 -4.39 -13.13
C ASP A 55 7.05 -4.09 -11.73
N ILE A 56 6.54 -2.87 -11.55
CA ILE A 56 6.02 -2.40 -10.26
C ILE A 56 4.52 -2.39 -10.32
N GLU A 57 3.90 -3.34 -9.64
CA GLU A 57 2.46 -3.33 -9.50
C GLU A 57 2.09 -2.35 -8.38
N ARG A 58 1.45 -1.24 -8.76
CA ARG A 58 1.06 -0.17 -7.84
C ARG A 58 -0.43 -0.22 -7.55
N LEU A 59 -0.75 -0.30 -6.27
CA LEU A 59 -2.13 -0.26 -5.78
C LEU A 59 -2.28 0.91 -4.82
N SER A 60 -3.05 1.92 -5.20
CA SER A 60 -3.41 3.02 -4.31
C SER A 60 -4.80 2.81 -3.73
N GLY A 61 -4.92 3.02 -2.42
CA GLY A 61 -6.18 2.99 -1.70
C GLY A 61 -6.97 4.28 -1.83
N ASP A 62 -6.96 4.97 -2.99
CA ASP A 62 -7.63 6.28 -3.18
C ASP A 62 -9.13 6.25 -2.85
N GLY A 63 -9.78 5.08 -2.87
CA GLY A 63 -11.16 4.89 -2.42
C GLY A 63 -11.34 4.41 -0.98
N ALA A 64 -10.27 3.97 -0.31
CA ALA A 64 -10.33 3.36 1.01
C ALA A 64 -10.04 4.42 2.09
N GLN A 65 -11.10 4.82 2.80
CA GLN A 65 -11.06 5.90 3.78
C GLN A 65 -10.91 5.31 5.19
N PHE A 66 -9.71 5.40 5.76
CA PHE A 66 -9.46 4.89 7.12
C PHE A 66 -9.48 6.02 8.15
N ALA A 67 -10.09 5.74 9.31
CA ALA A 67 -10.14 6.66 10.44
C ALA A 67 -8.79 6.80 11.18
N THR A 68 -7.89 5.81 11.06
CA THR A 68 -6.60 5.79 11.75
C THR A 68 -5.46 5.35 10.82
N ARG A 69 -4.24 5.82 11.12
CA ARG A 69 -3.01 5.41 10.42
C ARG A 69 -2.83 3.89 10.45
N HIS A 70 -3.05 3.28 11.62
CA HIS A 70 -2.84 1.85 11.80
C HIS A 70 -3.82 1.03 10.95
N ALA A 71 -5.09 1.44 10.87
CA ALA A 71 -6.06 0.76 10.00
C ALA A 71 -5.66 0.86 8.52
N ALA A 72 -5.16 2.02 8.08
CA ALA A 72 -4.65 2.18 6.71
C ALA A 72 -3.41 1.32 6.46
N GLU A 73 -2.50 1.21 7.43
CA GLU A 73 -1.31 0.36 7.36
C GLU A 73 -1.68 -1.12 7.21
N VAL A 74 -2.56 -1.63 8.09
CA VAL A 74 -3.02 -3.03 8.04
C VAL A 74 -3.73 -3.34 6.73
N ALA A 75 -4.59 -2.43 6.25
CA ALA A 75 -5.29 -2.62 4.98
C ALA A 75 -4.34 -2.56 3.78
N ALA A 76 -3.32 -1.71 3.83
CA ALA A 76 -2.29 -1.63 2.80
C ALA A 76 -1.50 -2.94 2.71
N PHE A 77 -1.01 -3.46 3.84
CA PHE A 77 -0.33 -4.75 3.88
C PHE A 77 -1.23 -5.89 3.41
N ALA A 78 -2.48 -5.95 3.88
CA ALA A 78 -3.43 -6.97 3.43
C ALA A 78 -3.66 -6.93 1.91
N ALA A 79 -3.87 -5.74 1.34
CA ALA A 79 -4.03 -5.56 -0.10
C ALA A 79 -2.76 -5.95 -0.87
N ALA A 80 -1.58 -5.65 -0.31
CA ALA A 80 -0.29 -6.02 -0.88
C ALA A 80 -0.08 -7.54 -0.92
N TYR A 81 -0.36 -8.26 0.16
CA TYR A 81 -0.25 -9.72 0.16
C TYR A 81 -1.21 -10.35 -0.83
N GLN A 82 -2.45 -9.85 -0.93
CA GLN A 82 -3.39 -10.32 -1.95
C GLN A 82 -2.88 -10.06 -3.39
N LEU A 83 -2.14 -8.97 -3.59
CA LEU A 83 -1.52 -8.67 -4.89
C LEU A 83 -0.38 -9.64 -5.18
N VAL A 84 0.52 -9.85 -4.22
CA VAL A 84 1.60 -10.84 -4.32
C VAL A 84 1.05 -12.24 -4.58
N ASP A 85 0.02 -12.66 -3.86
CA ASP A 85 -0.60 -13.98 -4.06
C ASP A 85 -1.22 -14.14 -5.45
N LYS A 86 -1.74 -13.06 -6.05
CA LYS A 86 -2.20 -13.06 -7.45
C LYS A 86 -1.04 -13.13 -8.44
N LEU A 87 0.06 -12.42 -8.18
CA LEU A 87 1.23 -12.35 -9.05
C LEU A 87 2.03 -13.66 -9.03
N VAL A 88 2.31 -14.20 -7.84
CA VAL A 88 3.03 -15.47 -7.65
C VAL A 88 2.13 -16.66 -8.01
N GLY A 89 0.81 -16.50 -7.91
CA GLY A 89 -0.16 -17.57 -8.08
C GLY A 89 -0.33 -18.43 -6.83
N PRO A 90 -1.33 -19.35 -6.84
CA PRO A 90 -1.54 -20.27 -5.74
C PRO A 90 -0.28 -21.11 -5.52
N VAL A 91 0.13 -21.29 -4.26
CA VAL A 91 1.11 -22.33 -3.90
C VAL A 91 0.54 -23.64 -4.39
N THR A 92 1.05 -24.14 -5.51
CA THR A 92 0.77 -25.50 -5.95
C THR A 92 1.85 -26.33 -5.28
N ASP A 93 1.49 -26.94 -4.15
CA ASP A 93 2.26 -28.03 -3.51
C ASP A 93 2.36 -29.23 -4.46
#